data_AF-A0AA47M6C7-F1
#
_entry.id   AF-A0AA47M6C7-F1
#
_cell.length_a   1.000
_cell.length_b   1.000
_cell.length_c   1.000
_cell.angle_alpha   90.00
_cell.angle_beta   90.00
_cell.angle_gamma   90.00
#
_symmetry.space_group_name_H-M   'P 1'
#
loop_
_entity.id
_entity.type
_entity.pdbx_description
1 polymer ?
#
loop_
_entity_poly.entity_id
_entity_poly.type
_entity_poly.pdbx_seq_one_letter_code
_entity_poly.pdbx_strand_id
1 'polypeptide(L)'
;MEDLFHGSVCSNLLESFLQYVSIQDQDILKKALEDFSSVDPDELMEVLENYECRKMVKAETLPQILKEIAHKELVQKPRYVIDCWKEAMHGKVNIAHDDLLARYQALRPNPRRVQVPRGYDFKTARGGKPLEKIS
;
A
#
# COMPACT_ATOMS: atom_id res chain seq x y z
N MET A 1 8.95 -4.72 24.76
CA MET A 1 8.12 -4.83 23.54
C MET A 1 8.10 -3.49 22.78
N GLU A 2 9.05 -2.59 23.05
CA GLU A 2 9.11 -1.24 22.46
C GLU A 2 10.22 -1.11 21.39
N ASP A 3 10.98 -2.18 21.13
CA ASP A 3 12.16 -2.12 20.25
C ASP A 3 12.03 -2.83 18.89
N LEU A 4 10.86 -3.40 18.56
CA LEU A 4 10.71 -4.11 17.27
C LEU A 4 10.57 -3.15 16.06
N PHE A 5 10.49 -1.84 16.30
CA PHE A 5 10.45 -0.80 15.26
C PHE A 5 11.79 -0.05 15.09
N HIS A 6 12.86 -0.48 15.78
CA HIS A 6 14.15 0.22 15.71
C HIS A 6 14.84 0.04 14.35
N GLY A 7 14.71 1.07 13.52
CA GLY A 7 15.89 1.79 13.03
C GLY A 7 16.53 1.27 11.75
N SER A 8 15.99 1.68 10.60
CA SER A 8 16.60 1.77 9.25
C SER A 8 15.52 1.36 8.23
N VAL A 9 14.73 2.23 7.62
CA VAL A 9 14.95 3.58 7.07
C VAL A 9 13.66 4.36 7.30
N CYS A 10 13.67 5.45 8.07
CA CYS A 10 12.57 6.41 8.04
C CYS A 10 12.63 7.16 6.71
N SER A 11 12.22 6.50 5.62
CA SER A 11 11.63 7.25 4.53
C SER A 11 10.55 8.13 5.15
N ASN A 12 10.46 9.39 4.71
CA ASN A 12 9.46 10.30 5.23
C ASN A 12 8.11 9.56 5.13
N LEU A 13 7.38 9.39 6.24
CA LEU A 13 6.15 8.58 6.28
C LEU A 13 5.15 9.02 5.19
N LEU A 14 5.18 10.31 4.85
CA LEU A 14 4.46 10.87 3.72
C LEU A 14 4.91 10.30 2.37
N GLU A 15 6.21 10.16 2.12
CA GLU A 15 6.73 9.51 0.90
C GLU A 15 6.32 8.04 0.82
N SER A 16 6.37 7.30 1.94
CA SER A 16 5.89 5.92 1.98
C SER A 16 4.39 5.85 1.69
N PHE A 17 3.61 6.78 2.24
CA PHE A 17 2.18 6.88 1.95
C PHE A 17 1.92 7.21 0.48
N LEU A 18 2.66 8.15 -0.11
CA LEU A 18 2.55 8.44 -1.54
C LEU A 18 2.85 7.20 -2.39
N GLN A 19 3.75 6.30 -1.97
CA GLN A 19 4.00 5.03 -2.66
C GLN A 19 2.93 3.95 -2.39
N TYR A 20 2.17 4.08 -1.29
CA TYR A 20 1.11 3.16 -0.91
C TYR A 20 -0.20 3.40 -1.67
N VAL A 21 -0.53 4.67 -1.95
CA VAL A 21 -1.75 5.04 -2.67
C VAL A 21 -1.71 4.62 -4.15
N SER A 22 -2.86 4.72 -4.83
CA SER A 22 -2.95 4.44 -6.27
C SER A 22 -2.01 5.35 -7.07
N ILE A 23 -1.55 4.92 -8.25
CA ILE A 23 -0.69 5.76 -9.11
C ILE A 23 -1.39 7.07 -9.49
N GLN A 24 -2.71 7.03 -9.68
CA GLN A 24 -3.53 8.20 -10.01
C GLN A 24 -3.58 9.17 -8.81
N ASP A 25 -3.96 8.68 -7.63
CA ASP A 25 -4.00 9.45 -6.39
C ASP A 25 -2.63 10.06 -6.06
N GLN A 26 -1.55 9.29 -6.26
CA GLN A 26 -0.19 9.75 -6.00
C GLN A 26 0.15 11.00 -6.82
N ASP A 27 -0.22 11.00 -8.11
CA ASP A 27 0.06 12.13 -9.02
C ASP A 27 -0.69 13.38 -8.57
N ILE A 28 -1.99 13.25 -8.27
CA ILE A 28 -2.85 14.33 -7.76
C ILE A 28 -2.29 14.90 -6.45
N LEU A 29 -1.94 14.04 -5.49
CA LEU A 29 -1.41 14.46 -4.19
C LEU A 29 -0.04 15.14 -4.30
N LYS A 30 0.84 14.66 -5.19
CA LYS A 30 2.14 15.28 -5.43
C LYS A 30 2.00 16.66 -6.06
N LYS A 31 1.16 16.79 -7.08
CA LYS A 31 0.87 18.10 -7.72
C LYS A 31 0.28 19.08 -6.70
N ALA A 32 -0.68 18.65 -5.89
CA ALA A 32 -1.29 19.51 -4.88
C ALA A 32 -0.32 19.93 -3.77
N LEU A 33 0.69 19.11 -3.45
CA LEU A 33 1.76 19.44 -2.50
C LEU A 33 2.77 20.46 -3.08
N GLU A 34 2.99 20.44 -4.39
CA GLU A 34 3.90 21.36 -5.08
C GLU A 34 3.21 22.70 -5.39
N ASP A 35 2.04 22.64 -6.01
CA ASP A 35 1.18 23.78 -6.33
C ASP A 35 -0.29 23.38 -6.13
N PHE A 36 -0.85 23.74 -4.97
CA PHE A 36 -2.23 23.43 -4.60
C PHE A 36 -3.26 23.96 -5.61
N SER A 37 -2.97 25.06 -6.29
CA SER A 37 -3.84 25.69 -7.28
C SER A 37 -3.83 24.98 -8.63
N SER A 38 -2.87 24.09 -8.88
CA SER A 38 -2.72 23.38 -10.16
C SER A 38 -3.64 22.17 -10.31
N VAL A 39 -4.32 21.76 -9.23
CA VAL A 39 -5.15 20.56 -9.16
C VAL A 39 -6.62 20.96 -9.05
N ASP A 40 -7.51 20.19 -9.69
CA ASP A 40 -8.95 20.36 -9.53
C ASP A 40 -9.36 20.09 -8.07
N PRO A 41 -10.00 21.05 -7.37
CA PRO A 41 -10.42 20.85 -5.98
C PRO A 41 -11.34 19.65 -5.77
N ASP A 42 -12.21 19.32 -6.74
CA ASP A 42 -13.15 18.21 -6.63
C ASP A 42 -12.40 16.87 -6.75
N GLU A 43 -11.41 16.79 -7.64
CA GLU A 43 -10.54 15.62 -7.81
C GLU A 43 -9.68 15.38 -6.55
N LEU A 44 -9.08 16.44 -6.00
CA LEU A 44 -8.33 16.34 -4.74
C LEU A 44 -9.23 15.91 -3.58
N MET A 45 -10.46 16.42 -3.52
CA MET A 45 -11.41 16.07 -2.47
C MET A 45 -11.82 14.60 -2.57
N GLU A 46 -12.11 14.09 -3.77
CA GLU A 46 -12.42 12.67 -4.00
C GLU A 46 -11.29 11.77 -3.50
N VAL A 47 -10.04 12.09 -3.82
CA VAL A 47 -8.87 11.34 -3.32
C VAL A 47 -8.83 11.35 -1.79
N LEU A 48 -9.00 12.51 -1.17
CA LEU A 48 -8.94 12.65 0.29
C LEU A 48 -10.11 11.96 1.01
N GLU A 49 -11.29 11.91 0.38
CA GLU A 49 -12.46 11.19 0.90
C GLU A 49 -12.25 9.68 0.98
N ASN A 50 -11.48 9.09 0.04
CA ASN A 50 -11.09 7.67 0.09
C ASN A 50 -10.30 7.32 1.36
N TYR A 51 -9.62 8.31 1.95
CA TYR A 51 -8.91 8.17 3.22
C TYR A 51 -9.69 8.77 4.40
N GLU A 52 -11.00 8.96 4.24
CA GLU A 52 -11.94 9.48 5.24
C GLU A 52 -11.57 10.87 5.78
N CYS A 53 -10.90 11.70 4.96
CA CYS A 53 -10.66 13.08 5.33
C CYS A 53 -11.96 13.88 5.24
N ARG A 54 -12.41 14.45 6.36
CA ARG A 54 -13.59 15.34 6.44
C ARG A 54 -13.21 16.79 6.76
N LYS A 55 -11.92 17.10 6.80
CA LYS A 55 -11.41 18.43 7.13
C LYS A 55 -11.44 19.31 5.89
N MET A 56 -11.73 20.59 6.06
CA MET A 56 -11.54 21.58 4.99
C MET A 56 -10.04 21.71 4.71
N VAL A 57 -9.64 21.39 3.49
CA VAL A 57 -8.24 21.38 3.08
C VAL A 57 -7.87 22.70 2.44
N LYS A 58 -6.76 23.28 2.90
CA LYS A 58 -6.08 24.43 2.32
C LYS A 58 -4.64 24.09 1.99
N ALA A 59 -4.01 24.87 1.11
CA ALA A 59 -2.61 24.73 0.73
C ALA A 59 -1.68 24.61 1.95
N GLU A 60 -1.89 25.45 2.98
CA GLU A 60 -1.02 25.44 4.17
C GLU A 60 -1.23 24.19 5.04
N THR A 61 -2.45 23.64 5.04
CA THR A 61 -2.84 22.52 5.90
C THR A 61 -2.63 21.15 5.25
N LEU A 62 -2.62 21.08 3.91
CA LEU A 62 -2.56 19.83 3.15
C LEU A 62 -1.37 18.95 3.57
N PRO A 63 -0.12 19.46 3.69
CA PRO A 63 1.01 18.62 4.08
C PRO A 63 0.82 17.97 5.46
N GLN A 64 0.22 18.69 6.41
CA GLN A 64 -0.04 18.15 7.74
C GLN A 64 -1.17 17.13 7.73
N ILE A 65 -2.25 17.39 6.98
CA ILE A 65 -3.36 16.44 6.79
C ILE A 65 -2.85 15.13 6.19
N LEU A 66 -2.00 15.19 5.16
CA LEU A 66 -1.45 13.98 4.54
C LEU A 66 -0.52 13.20 5.50
N LYS A 67 0.23 13.88 6.37
CA LYS A 67 1.01 13.20 7.43
C LYS A 67 0.12 12.48 8.43
N GLU A 68 -0.99 13.08 8.82
CA GLU A 68 -1.98 12.46 9.71
C GLU A 68 -2.62 11.23 9.05
N ILE A 69 -3.00 11.33 7.78
CA ILE A 69 -3.54 10.21 7.00
C ILE A 69 -2.50 9.10 6.88
N ALA A 70 -1.26 9.43 6.51
CA ALA A 70 -0.16 8.48 6.39
C ALA A 70 0.05 7.69 7.70
N HIS A 71 0.02 8.37 8.83
CA HIS A 71 0.12 7.73 10.15
C HIS A 71 -1.10 6.86 10.46
N LYS A 72 -2.31 7.30 10.13
CA LYS A 72 -3.53 6.51 10.30
C LYS A 72 -3.46 5.21 9.51
N GLU A 73 -3.14 5.30 8.22
CA GLU A 73 -3.16 4.17 7.29
C GLU A 73 -1.99 3.20 7.48
N LEU A 74 -0.76 3.69 7.64
CA LEU A 74 0.43 2.83 7.64
C LEU A 74 0.87 2.38 9.03
N VAL A 75 0.41 3.05 10.09
CA VAL A 75 0.81 2.74 11.47
C VAL A 75 -0.38 2.29 12.31
N GLN A 76 -1.42 3.13 12.42
CA GLN A 76 -2.52 2.87 13.37
C GLN A 76 -3.40 1.69 12.94
N LYS A 77 -3.85 1.66 11.68
CA LYS A 77 -4.68 0.55 11.17
C LYS A 77 -3.96 -0.80 11.23
N PRO A 78 -2.70 -0.95 10.74
CA PRO A 78 -1.95 -2.20 10.87
C PRO A 78 -1.73 -2.60 12.34
N ARG A 79 -1.41 -1.64 13.22
CA ARG A 79 -1.27 -1.90 14.65
C ARG A 79 -2.55 -2.45 15.27
N TYR A 80 -3.69 -1.85 14.95
CA TYR A 80 -4.99 -2.34 15.41
C TYR A 80 -5.23 -3.80 14.97
N VAL A 81 -4.94 -4.13 13.70
CA VAL A 81 -5.07 -5.51 13.19
C VAL A 81 -4.14 -6.47 13.94
N ILE A 82 -2.89 -6.07 14.17
CA ILE A 82 -1.91 -6.86 14.95
C ILE A 82 -2.42 -7.10 16.36
N ASP A 83 -2.94 -6.06 17.03
CA ASP A 83 -3.47 -6.15 18.39
C ASP A 83 -4.69 -7.10 18.45
N CYS A 84 -5.59 -7.06 17.47
CA CYS A 84 -6.70 -8.01 17.36
C CYS A 84 -6.20 -9.46 17.18
N TRP A 85 -5.14 -9.68 16.41
CA TRP A 85 -4.60 -11.02 16.16
C TRP A 85 -3.75 -11.55 17.31
N LYS A 86 -3.17 -10.66 18.11
CA LYS A 86 -2.28 -11.02 19.23
C LYS A 86 -2.94 -12.04 20.16
N GLU A 87 -4.19 -11.82 20.53
CA GLU A 87 -4.95 -12.75 21.39
C GLU A 87 -5.14 -14.13 20.73
N ALA A 88 -5.47 -14.16 19.44
CA ALA A 88 -5.69 -15.41 18.72
C ALA A 88 -4.40 -16.21 18.50
N MET A 89 -3.27 -15.51 18.33
CA MET A 89 -1.95 -16.07 18.01
C MET A 89 -1.08 -16.35 19.24
N HIS A 90 -1.43 -15.80 20.40
CA HIS A 90 -0.67 -15.96 21.64
C HIS A 90 -0.42 -17.46 21.94
N GLY A 91 0.85 -17.83 22.10
CA GLY A 91 1.28 -19.21 22.35
C GLY A 91 1.17 -20.20 21.19
N LYS A 92 0.59 -19.80 20.04
CA LYS A 92 0.43 -20.67 18.85
C LYS A 92 1.43 -20.37 17.74
N VAL A 93 1.88 -19.11 17.67
CA VAL A 93 2.81 -18.65 16.64
C VAL A 93 4.06 -18.13 17.33
N ASN A 94 5.16 -18.87 17.18
CA ASN A 94 6.49 -18.44 17.56
C ASN A 94 7.37 -18.57 16.32
N ILE A 95 7.39 -17.52 15.50
CA ILE A 95 8.14 -17.47 14.24
C ILE A 95 9.05 -16.25 14.33
N ALA A 96 10.35 -16.45 14.12
CA ALA A 96 11.29 -15.33 14.03
C ALA A 96 10.99 -14.48 12.80
N HIS A 97 11.30 -13.19 12.88
CA HIS A 97 11.06 -12.25 11.77
C HIS A 97 11.64 -12.75 10.43
N ASP A 98 12.88 -13.22 10.44
CA ASP A 98 13.58 -13.63 9.22
C ASP A 98 12.98 -14.90 8.61
N ASP A 99 12.51 -15.83 9.44
CA ASP A 99 11.81 -17.04 8.98
C ASP A 99 10.46 -16.68 8.34
N LEU A 100 9.73 -15.73 8.94
CA LEU A 100 8.47 -15.24 8.39
C LEU A 100 8.71 -14.55 7.04
N LEU A 101 9.73 -13.70 6.96
CA LEU A 101 10.11 -12.99 5.74
C LEU A 101 10.51 -13.97 4.63
N ALA A 102 11.35 -14.97 4.93
CA ALA A 102 11.75 -16.00 3.98
C ALA A 102 10.55 -16.79 3.46
N ARG A 103 9.61 -17.18 4.34
CA ARG A 103 8.37 -17.86 3.93
C ARG A 103 7.49 -16.97 3.05
N TYR A 104 7.31 -15.70 3.43
CA TYR A 104 6.54 -14.74 2.64
C TYR A 104 7.16 -14.53 1.25
N GLN A 105 8.47 -14.32 1.17
CA GLN A 105 9.20 -14.18 -0.08
C GLN A 105 9.08 -15.43 -0.96
N ALA A 106 9.18 -16.62 -0.37
CA ALA A 106 8.99 -17.86 -1.09
C ALA A 106 7.59 -17.95 -1.71
N LEU A 107 6.56 -17.43 -1.04
CA LEU A 107 5.18 -17.39 -1.52
C LEU A 107 4.91 -16.32 -2.59
N ARG A 108 5.82 -15.36 -2.82
CA ARG A 108 5.62 -14.36 -3.88
C ARG A 108 5.41 -15.07 -5.22
N PRO A 109 4.30 -14.76 -5.92
CA PRO A 109 4.07 -15.30 -7.26
C PRO A 109 5.29 -15.01 -8.13
N ASN A 110 5.81 -16.05 -8.76
CA ASN A 110 6.85 -15.93 -9.77
C ASN A 110 6.38 -16.66 -11.04
N PRO A 111 6.92 -16.31 -12.22
CA PRO A 111 6.47 -16.89 -13.49
C PRO A 111 6.55 -18.42 -13.55
N ARG A 112 7.37 -19.06 -12.70
CA ARG A 112 7.49 -20.53 -12.62
C ARG A 112 6.42 -21.18 -11.76
N ARG A 113 5.77 -20.43 -10.86
CA ARG A 113 4.74 -20.90 -9.91
C ARG A 113 3.33 -20.46 -10.28
N VAL A 114 3.18 -19.52 -11.21
CA VAL A 114 1.91 -19.29 -11.91
C VAL A 114 1.73 -20.44 -12.90
N GLN A 115 1.21 -21.57 -12.43
CA GLN A 115 0.81 -22.65 -13.34
C GLN A 115 -0.29 -22.09 -14.23
N VAL A 116 -0.01 -22.00 -15.53
CA VAL A 116 -1.05 -21.77 -16.53
C VAL A 116 -2.07 -22.91 -16.36
N PRO A 117 -3.36 -22.63 -16.12
CA PRO A 117 -4.35 -23.69 -15.93
C PRO A 117 -4.29 -24.65 -17.12
N ARG A 118 -4.34 -25.96 -16.87
CA ARG A 118 -4.35 -26.98 -17.94
C ARG A 118 -5.44 -26.62 -18.96
N GLY A 119 -5.04 -26.42 -20.22
CA GLY A 119 -5.93 -26.00 -21.32
C GLY A 119 -5.76 -24.56 -21.80
N TYR A 120 -4.83 -23.79 -21.22
CA TYR A 120 -4.45 -22.45 -21.65
C TYR A 120 -2.97 -22.42 -22.05
N ASP A 121 -2.63 -21.72 -23.14
CA ASP A 121 -1.25 -21.53 -23.60
C ASP A 121 -0.83 -20.07 -23.41
N PHE A 122 0.38 -19.86 -22.89
CA PHE A 122 0.98 -18.53 -22.74
C PHE A 122 1.74 -18.22 -24.02
N LYS A 123 1.06 -17.64 -25.02
CA LYS A 123 1.76 -17.13 -26.21
C LYS A 123 2.57 -15.90 -25.81
N THR A 124 3.87 -16.08 -25.60
CA THR A 124 4.82 -14.97 -25.43
C THR A 124 4.99 -14.24 -26.75
N ALA A 125 4.29 -13.12 -26.92
CA ALA A 125 4.67 -12.06 -27.83
C ALA A 125 4.60 -10.73 -27.07
N ARG A 126 5.60 -9.87 -27.26
CA ARG A 126 5.63 -8.50 -26.74
C ARG A 126 4.36 -7.77 -27.24
N GLY A 127 3.31 -7.71 -26.42
CA GLY A 127 1.99 -7.21 -26.82
C GLY A 127 0.86 -8.10 -26.28
N GLY A 128 0.38 -7.79 -25.07
CA GLY A 128 -0.65 -8.59 -24.40
C GLY A 128 -2.03 -8.44 -25.03
N LYS A 129 -2.59 -9.56 -25.51
CA LYS A 129 -4.04 -9.76 -25.73
C LYS A 129 -4.53 -10.93 -24.87
N PRO A 130 -5.85 -11.03 -24.59
CA PRO A 130 -6.39 -11.91 -23.55
C PRO A 130 -6.31 -13.40 -23.90
N LEU A 131 -6.36 -14.23 -22.85
CA LEU A 131 -6.28 -15.69 -22.87
C LEU A 131 -7.37 -16.33 -23.75
N GLU A 132 -6.99 -17.18 -24.71
CA GLU A 132 -7.92 -18.00 -25.49
C GLU A 132 -7.96 -19.45 -24.97
N LYS A 133 -9.16 -20.04 -24.91
CA LYS A 133 -9.35 -21.46 -24.57
C LYS A 133 -9.00 -22.33 -25.77
N ILE A 134 -8.23 -23.40 -25.54
CA ILE A 134 -7.98 -24.42 -26.56
C ILE A 134 -9.19 -25.35 -26.57
N SER A 135 -9.94 -25.37 -27.68
CA SER A 135 -11.00 -26.35 -27.96
C SER A 135 -10.43 -27.72 -28.31
#